data_AF-A0A3M2D1V6-F1
#
_entry.id   AF-A0A3M2D1V6-F1
#
_cell.length_a   1.000
_cell.length_b   1.000
_cell.length_c   1.000
_cell.angle_alpha   90.00
_cell.angle_beta   90.00
_cell.angle_gamma   90.00
#
_symmetry.space_group_name_H-M   'P 1'
#
loop_
_entity.id
_entity.type
_entity.pdbx_description
1 polymer ?
#
loop_
_entity_poly.entity_id
_entity_poly.type
_entity_poly.pdbx_seq_one_letter_code
_entity_poly.pdbx_strand_id
1 'polypeptide(L)'
;MLRNTSRHIAVGASLALLPLVPAPAQVIVAPGETLTEADLNAGVFNGQPFTLAPGTIFDIGGVLGPVGDPSAPPTGRPFDFQGSTIRVNFGGVIAAGSVVSDAVIGLFGGGGAANGFATRAGSRVTFLGGITGDFASALDSFIVINSGGYGRGFTAGAGTQITINGGGISNGFTAINGAEITVNGGVITDFAEVRSGSTLNVAGGAVERQLRAFGATVNLSAGAIGEGFGAFTGAAVNITGGSVSAGFSTDSRVTIAGGSIADGFSALMDSRVELLVQGLSIDGAPVALTPGQELVITQRGGALLEATLADGSFLDFTLNSVPIFGQDFFDIRATLTARLAGTIPAPGAAPLLLAAACAAPRRRRTPA
;
A
#
# COMPACT_ATOMS: atom_id res chain seq x y z
N MET A 1 37.64 81.27 -1.74
CA MET A 1 37.48 80.43 -2.95
C MET A 1 37.44 78.97 -2.52
N LEU A 2 36.25 78.40 -2.32
CA LEU A 2 36.04 77.01 -1.92
C LEU A 2 35.69 76.19 -3.17
N ARG A 3 36.53 75.22 -3.54
CA ARG A 3 36.25 74.28 -4.64
C ARG A 3 35.61 73.02 -4.08
N ASN A 4 34.36 72.81 -4.47
CA ASN A 4 33.53 71.66 -4.15
C ASN A 4 33.85 70.52 -5.13
N THR A 5 34.43 69.41 -4.66
CA THR A 5 34.73 68.23 -5.49
C THR A 5 33.70 67.14 -5.25
N SER A 6 32.65 67.11 -6.09
CA SER A 6 31.70 66.00 -6.16
C SER A 6 32.34 64.77 -6.80
N ARG A 7 32.54 63.70 -6.02
CA ARG A 7 32.88 62.36 -6.53
C ARG A 7 31.59 61.60 -6.84
N HIS A 8 31.28 61.43 -8.13
CA HIS A 8 30.25 60.49 -8.59
C HIS A 8 30.79 59.05 -8.48
N ILE A 9 30.18 58.26 -7.60
CA ILE A 9 30.39 56.80 -7.55
C ILE A 9 29.37 56.18 -8.52
N ALA A 10 29.84 55.72 -9.67
CA ALA A 10 29.03 54.95 -10.62
C ALA A 10 28.92 53.50 -10.11
N VAL A 11 27.77 53.16 -9.51
CA VAL A 11 27.43 51.76 -9.18
C VAL A 11 26.89 51.10 -10.44
N GLY A 12 27.78 50.46 -11.21
CA GLY A 12 27.40 49.61 -12.34
C GLY A 12 26.78 48.31 -11.86
N ALA A 13 25.48 48.30 -11.58
CA ALA A 13 24.73 47.08 -11.31
C ALA A 13 24.59 46.28 -12.62
N SER A 14 25.48 45.31 -12.84
CA SER A 14 25.35 44.32 -13.90
C SER A 14 24.14 43.44 -13.58
N LEU A 15 22.98 43.77 -14.17
CA LEU A 15 21.81 42.89 -14.20
C LEU A 15 22.20 41.63 -14.99
N ALA A 16 22.67 40.62 -14.28
CA ALA A 16 22.71 39.27 -14.84
C ALA A 16 21.26 38.92 -15.19
N LEU A 17 20.95 38.81 -16.49
CA LEU A 17 19.69 38.20 -16.92
C LEU A 17 19.64 36.84 -16.24
N LEU A 18 18.69 36.66 -15.32
CA LEU A 18 18.37 35.33 -14.83
C LEU A 18 18.09 34.49 -16.07
N PRO A 19 18.72 33.31 -16.23
CA PRO A 19 18.45 32.46 -17.37
C PRO A 19 16.95 32.23 -17.41
N LEU A 20 16.34 32.55 -18.56
CA LEU A 20 14.92 32.33 -18.79
C LEU A 20 14.68 30.83 -18.57
N VAL A 21 13.99 30.47 -17.51
CA VAL A 21 13.61 29.08 -17.28
C VAL A 21 12.73 28.70 -18.46
N PRO A 22 13.15 27.74 -19.32
CA PRO A 22 12.33 27.36 -20.46
C PRO A 22 10.99 26.86 -19.95
N ALA A 23 9.91 27.24 -20.64
CA ALA A 23 8.58 26.76 -20.32
C ALA A 23 8.59 25.21 -20.31
N PRO A 24 7.77 24.57 -19.44
CA PRO A 24 7.67 23.12 -19.42
C PRO A 24 7.37 22.58 -20.82
N ALA A 25 8.21 21.65 -21.30
CA ALA A 25 8.03 21.04 -22.60
C ALA A 25 6.89 20.03 -22.53
N GLN A 26 5.89 20.19 -23.41
CA GLN A 26 4.82 19.22 -23.59
C GLN A 26 5.08 18.43 -24.87
N VAL A 27 5.20 17.11 -24.75
CA VAL A 27 5.38 16.17 -25.85
C VAL A 27 4.09 15.39 -26.02
N ILE A 28 3.45 15.55 -27.18
CA ILE A 28 2.19 14.86 -27.51
C ILE A 28 2.53 13.67 -28.41
N VAL A 29 2.10 12.47 -28.01
CA VAL A 29 2.21 11.25 -28.81
C VAL A 29 0.81 10.88 -29.25
N ALA A 30 0.42 11.23 -30.48
CA ALA A 30 -0.92 11.03 -30.99
C ALA A 30 -1.23 9.54 -31.26
N PRO A 31 -2.51 9.16 -31.41
CA PRO A 31 -2.87 7.81 -31.81
C PRO A 31 -2.17 7.37 -33.11
N GLY A 32 -1.58 6.17 -33.09
CA GLY A 32 -0.79 5.64 -34.21
C GLY A 32 0.69 6.04 -34.20
N GLU A 33 1.09 6.96 -33.33
CA GLU A 33 2.50 7.33 -33.14
C GLU A 33 3.16 6.49 -32.05
N THR A 34 4.49 6.41 -32.08
CA THR A 34 5.29 5.69 -31.08
C THR A 34 6.48 6.54 -30.66
N LEU A 35 6.55 6.89 -29.38
CA LEU A 35 7.70 7.52 -28.76
C LEU A 35 8.65 6.43 -28.26
N THR A 36 9.82 6.31 -28.87
CA THR A 36 10.80 5.27 -28.58
C THR A 36 11.85 5.71 -27.56
N GLU A 37 12.61 4.76 -27.00
CA GLU A 37 13.79 5.09 -26.18
C GLU A 37 14.83 5.93 -26.95
N ALA A 38 14.96 5.72 -28.27
CA ALA A 38 15.88 6.51 -29.10
C ALA A 38 15.47 7.99 -29.16
N ASP A 39 14.17 8.27 -29.27
CA ASP A 39 13.63 9.63 -29.26
C ASP A 39 13.85 10.32 -27.91
N LEU A 40 13.64 9.58 -26.81
CA LEU A 40 13.89 10.05 -25.44
C LEU A 40 15.37 10.38 -25.21
N ASN A 41 16.28 9.53 -25.68
CA ASN A 41 17.72 9.78 -25.62
C ASN A 41 18.17 10.95 -26.50
N ALA A 42 17.54 11.12 -27.67
CA ALA A 42 17.82 12.24 -28.56
C ALA A 42 17.24 13.56 -28.05
N GLY A 43 16.25 13.51 -27.15
CA GLY A 43 15.49 14.68 -26.71
C GLY A 43 14.71 15.32 -27.86
N VAL A 44 14.25 14.53 -28.84
CA VAL A 44 13.49 15.01 -30.00
C VAL A 44 12.44 13.99 -30.37
N PHE A 45 11.20 14.44 -30.60
CA PHE A 45 10.11 13.61 -31.11
C PHE A 45 9.36 14.36 -32.22
N ASN A 46 9.15 13.74 -33.38
CA ASN A 46 8.53 14.39 -34.54
C ASN A 46 9.15 15.76 -34.89
N GLY A 47 10.46 15.89 -34.74
CA GLY A 47 11.21 17.13 -34.98
C GLY A 47 11.06 18.21 -33.89
N GLN A 48 10.27 17.96 -32.85
CA GLN A 48 10.14 18.85 -31.69
C GLN A 48 11.18 18.49 -30.62
N PRO A 49 12.10 19.41 -30.27
CA PRO A 49 13.06 19.16 -29.20
C PRO A 49 12.41 19.27 -27.82
N PHE A 50 12.89 18.49 -26.88
CA PHE A 50 12.55 18.55 -25.47
C PHE A 50 13.76 18.20 -24.60
N THR A 51 13.63 18.43 -23.30
CA THR A 51 14.64 18.04 -22.30
C THR A 51 13.94 17.28 -21.20
N LEU A 52 14.47 16.14 -20.77
CA LEU A 52 13.93 15.43 -19.61
C LEU A 52 14.20 16.25 -18.36
N ALA A 53 13.14 16.53 -17.60
CA ALA A 53 13.17 17.31 -16.37
C ALA A 53 11.81 17.19 -15.67
N PRO A 54 11.70 17.55 -14.38
CA PRO A 54 10.43 17.49 -13.65
C PRO A 54 9.28 18.33 -14.25
N GLY A 55 9.61 19.30 -15.11
CA GLY A 55 8.62 20.12 -15.83
C GLY A 55 8.13 19.50 -17.14
N THR A 56 8.74 18.43 -17.63
CA THR A 56 8.41 17.85 -18.94
C THR A 56 7.22 16.92 -18.82
N ILE A 57 6.26 17.07 -19.74
CA ILE A 57 5.00 16.33 -19.74
C ILE A 57 4.90 15.56 -21.05
N PHE A 58 4.71 14.24 -20.94
CA PHE A 58 4.41 13.35 -22.05
C PHE A 58 2.92 12.99 -22.03
N ASP A 59 2.15 13.48 -23.01
CA ASP A 59 0.76 13.11 -23.21
C ASP A 59 0.67 11.98 -24.23
N ILE A 60 0.45 10.76 -23.74
CA ILE A 60 0.46 9.53 -24.54
C ILE A 60 -0.96 9.15 -24.93
N GLY A 61 -1.32 9.39 -26.19
CA GLY A 61 -2.49 8.82 -26.87
C GLY A 61 -2.12 7.70 -27.88
N GLY A 62 -0.84 7.57 -28.22
CA GLY A 62 -0.24 6.46 -28.99
C GLY A 62 0.53 5.49 -28.10
N VAL A 63 1.75 5.14 -28.50
CA VAL A 63 2.59 4.17 -27.75
C VAL A 63 3.83 4.86 -27.17
N LEU A 64 4.14 4.56 -25.90
CA LEU A 64 5.44 4.84 -25.29
C LEU A 64 6.24 3.54 -25.19
N GLY A 65 7.37 3.45 -25.87
CA GLY A 65 8.34 2.39 -25.70
C GLY A 65 8.25 1.21 -26.68
N PRO A 66 8.94 0.08 -26.38
CA PRO A 66 9.54 -0.24 -25.07
C PRO A 66 10.65 0.74 -24.66
N VAL A 67 10.74 1.01 -23.36
CA VAL A 67 11.80 1.81 -22.75
C VAL A 67 12.45 1.05 -21.60
N GLY A 68 13.75 1.20 -21.44
CA GLY A 68 14.53 0.39 -20.52
C GLY A 68 14.74 -1.02 -21.06
N ASP A 69 15.46 -1.82 -20.28
CA ASP A 69 15.78 -3.21 -20.63
C ASP A 69 15.40 -4.13 -19.46
N PRO A 70 14.29 -4.88 -19.53
CA PRO A 70 13.88 -5.81 -18.48
C PRO A 70 14.80 -7.04 -18.38
N SER A 71 15.61 -7.31 -19.41
CA SER A 71 16.51 -8.48 -19.45
C SER A 71 17.86 -8.22 -18.77
N ALA A 72 18.22 -6.96 -18.53
CA ALA A 72 19.48 -6.62 -17.88
C ALA A 72 19.48 -7.06 -16.40
N PRO A 73 20.42 -7.92 -15.95
CA PRO A 73 20.51 -8.28 -14.54
C PRO A 73 20.99 -7.09 -13.68
N PRO A 74 20.60 -6.99 -12.39
CA PRO A 74 19.82 -7.95 -11.60
C PRO A 74 18.29 -7.75 -11.64
N THR A 75 17.79 -6.63 -12.17
CA THR A 75 16.37 -6.21 -12.04
C THR A 75 15.84 -5.42 -13.24
N GLY A 76 16.53 -5.50 -14.38
CA GLY A 76 16.36 -4.62 -15.54
C GLY A 76 17.15 -3.32 -15.41
N ARG A 77 17.46 -2.69 -16.56
CA ARG A 77 18.00 -1.33 -16.67
C ARG A 77 16.81 -0.39 -16.89
N PRO A 78 16.36 0.36 -15.87
CA PRO A 78 15.27 1.32 -16.06
C PRO A 78 15.69 2.45 -16.99
N PHE A 79 14.72 3.00 -17.73
CA PHE A 79 14.87 4.32 -18.33
C PHE A 79 14.49 5.39 -17.30
N ASP A 80 15.39 6.34 -17.09
CA ASP A 80 15.23 7.43 -16.12
C ASP A 80 14.54 8.64 -16.78
N PHE A 81 13.36 9.00 -16.29
CA PHE A 81 12.59 10.14 -16.78
C PHE A 81 12.90 11.46 -16.06
N GLN A 82 13.81 11.47 -15.09
CA GLN A 82 14.28 12.68 -14.39
C GLN A 82 13.14 13.52 -13.78
N GLY A 83 12.16 12.85 -13.20
CA GLY A 83 10.95 13.42 -12.60
C GLY A 83 9.87 13.84 -13.58
N SER A 84 10.02 13.57 -14.89
CA SER A 84 9.02 13.95 -15.90
C SER A 84 7.66 13.30 -15.63
N THR A 85 6.60 13.96 -16.09
CA THR A 85 5.23 13.45 -15.99
C THR A 85 4.83 12.69 -17.25
N ILE A 86 4.27 11.49 -17.10
CA ILE A 86 3.73 10.67 -18.18
C ILE A 86 2.22 10.50 -17.96
N ARG A 87 1.41 11.02 -18.87
CA ARG A 87 -0.05 10.87 -18.84
C ARG A 87 -0.46 9.91 -19.94
N VAL A 88 -0.95 8.75 -19.55
CA VAL A 88 -1.44 7.73 -20.49
C VAL A 88 -2.94 7.86 -20.59
N ASN A 89 -3.37 8.49 -21.68
CA ASN A 89 -4.76 8.83 -21.95
C ASN A 89 -5.47 7.70 -22.70
N PHE A 90 -6.75 7.88 -23.02
CA PHE A 90 -7.53 6.91 -23.80
C PHE A 90 -6.81 6.51 -25.10
N GLY A 91 -6.66 5.20 -25.32
CA GLY A 91 -5.94 4.63 -26.47
C GLY A 91 -4.41 4.62 -26.32
N GLY A 92 -3.87 5.33 -25.34
CA GLY A 92 -2.46 5.36 -25.01
C GLY A 92 -1.99 4.10 -24.31
N VAL A 93 -0.79 3.61 -24.66
CA VAL A 93 -0.20 2.41 -24.05
C VAL A 93 1.29 2.60 -23.78
N ILE A 94 1.73 2.26 -22.57
CA ILE A 94 3.15 1.97 -22.31
C ILE A 94 3.43 0.55 -22.79
N ALA A 95 4.36 0.40 -23.73
CA ALA A 95 4.67 -0.86 -24.39
C ALA A 95 5.18 -1.93 -23.42
N ALA A 96 5.01 -3.20 -23.82
CA ALA A 96 5.31 -4.35 -22.99
C ALA A 96 6.80 -4.41 -22.61
N GLY A 97 7.08 -4.85 -21.39
CA GLY A 97 8.43 -4.97 -20.85
C GLY A 97 9.12 -3.63 -20.54
N SER A 98 8.41 -2.50 -20.62
CA SER A 98 9.00 -1.21 -20.27
C SER A 98 9.37 -1.15 -18.78
N VAL A 99 10.57 -0.67 -18.49
CA VAL A 99 11.10 -0.47 -17.13
C VAL A 99 11.40 1.00 -16.94
N VAL A 100 10.73 1.64 -15.98
CA VAL A 100 10.77 3.10 -15.78
C VAL A 100 11.26 3.44 -14.37
N SER A 101 12.10 4.47 -14.25
CA SER A 101 12.49 5.08 -12.97
C SER A 101 12.26 6.60 -12.97
N ASP A 102 12.14 7.16 -11.77
CA ASP A 102 11.98 8.60 -11.52
C ASP A 102 10.95 9.28 -12.44
N ALA A 103 9.75 8.69 -12.53
CA ALA A 103 8.66 9.22 -13.36
C ALA A 103 7.38 9.46 -12.53
N VAL A 104 6.60 10.47 -12.90
CA VAL A 104 5.24 10.68 -12.38
C VAL A 104 4.23 10.21 -13.42
N ILE A 105 3.64 9.03 -13.21
CA ILE A 105 2.81 8.33 -14.19
C ILE A 105 1.34 8.39 -13.79
N GLY A 106 0.49 8.89 -14.67
CA GLY A 106 -0.97 8.84 -14.56
C GLY A 106 -1.57 7.91 -15.61
N LEU A 107 -2.29 6.87 -15.19
CA LEU A 107 -3.01 5.96 -16.06
C LEU A 107 -4.52 6.28 -16.02
N PHE A 108 -5.01 6.95 -17.05
CA PHE A 108 -6.40 7.42 -17.14
C PHE A 108 -7.30 6.38 -17.80
N GLY A 109 -8.63 6.52 -17.63
CA GLY A 109 -9.62 5.63 -18.25
C GLY A 109 -9.38 5.38 -19.74
N GLY A 110 -9.22 4.10 -20.11
CA GLY A 110 -8.93 3.65 -21.46
C GLY A 110 -7.47 3.78 -21.92
N GLY A 111 -6.58 4.31 -21.07
CA GLY A 111 -5.13 4.22 -21.21
C GLY A 111 -4.55 3.12 -20.32
N GLY A 112 -3.32 2.67 -20.60
CA GLY A 112 -2.71 1.63 -19.78
C GLY A 112 -1.24 1.35 -20.01
N ALA A 113 -0.75 0.34 -19.32
CA ALA A 113 0.57 -0.23 -19.57
C ALA A 113 0.41 -1.70 -19.94
N ALA A 114 1.20 -2.19 -20.88
CA ALA A 114 1.14 -3.59 -21.29
C ALA A 114 1.85 -4.51 -20.29
N ASN A 115 1.87 -5.81 -20.61
CA ASN A 115 2.45 -6.85 -19.74
C ASN A 115 3.92 -6.58 -19.40
N GLY A 116 4.32 -6.94 -18.18
CA GLY A 116 5.69 -6.81 -17.71
C GLY A 116 6.12 -5.36 -17.44
N PHE A 117 5.18 -4.42 -17.38
CA PHE A 117 5.48 -3.04 -17.02
C PHE A 117 6.09 -2.97 -15.61
N ALA A 118 7.27 -2.37 -15.49
CA ALA A 118 8.01 -2.28 -14.25
C ALA A 118 8.28 -0.82 -13.87
N THR A 119 8.05 -0.50 -12.60
CA THR A 119 8.53 0.75 -12.01
C THR A 119 9.66 0.49 -11.02
N ARG A 120 10.59 1.43 -10.97
CA ARG A 120 11.78 1.44 -10.13
C ARG A 120 11.86 2.75 -9.35
N ALA A 121 12.91 2.87 -8.55
CA ALA A 121 13.22 3.98 -7.65
C ALA A 121 12.73 5.35 -8.14
N GLY A 122 12.07 6.08 -7.25
CA GLY A 122 11.57 7.44 -7.49
C GLY A 122 10.25 7.53 -8.25
N SER A 123 9.76 6.42 -8.81
CA SER A 123 8.53 6.43 -9.60
C SER A 123 7.28 6.59 -8.75
N ARG A 124 6.31 7.32 -9.28
CA ARG A 124 4.96 7.50 -8.72
C ARG A 124 3.94 7.11 -9.76
N VAL A 125 3.05 6.17 -9.46
CA VAL A 125 1.99 5.71 -10.38
C VAL A 125 0.63 5.98 -9.77
N THR A 126 -0.24 6.69 -10.49
CA THR A 126 -1.63 6.92 -10.10
C THR A 126 -2.58 6.35 -11.14
N PHE A 127 -3.48 5.47 -10.70
CA PHE A 127 -4.54 4.93 -11.53
C PHE A 127 -5.82 5.75 -11.37
N LEU A 128 -6.31 6.28 -12.49
CA LEU A 128 -7.53 7.07 -12.64
C LEU A 128 -8.43 6.39 -13.68
N GLY A 129 -8.53 5.06 -13.60
CA GLY A 129 -9.36 4.21 -14.46
C GLY A 129 -8.59 3.42 -15.50
N GLY A 130 -7.29 3.72 -15.70
CA GLY A 130 -6.42 2.92 -16.55
C GLY A 130 -6.07 1.57 -15.93
N ILE A 131 -5.48 0.68 -16.72
CA ILE A 131 -5.04 -0.64 -16.25
C ILE A 131 -3.60 -0.94 -16.66
N THR A 132 -2.94 -1.80 -15.91
CA THR A 132 -1.77 -2.51 -16.44
C THR A 132 -2.17 -3.89 -16.95
N GLY A 133 -1.36 -4.44 -17.84
CA GLY A 133 -1.34 -5.85 -18.14
C GLY A 133 -0.79 -6.69 -16.98
N ASP A 134 -0.56 -7.96 -17.27
CA ASP A 134 -0.07 -8.97 -16.32
C ASP A 134 1.43 -8.82 -16.03
N PHE A 135 1.87 -9.39 -14.91
CA PHE A 135 3.25 -9.54 -14.47
C PHE A 135 4.00 -8.21 -14.31
N ALA A 136 3.28 -7.16 -13.92
CA ALA A 136 3.90 -5.89 -13.57
C ALA A 136 4.77 -6.05 -12.30
N SER A 137 5.75 -5.16 -12.13
CA SER A 137 6.55 -5.11 -10.90
C SER A 137 6.83 -3.69 -10.43
N ALA A 138 7.01 -3.52 -9.13
CA ALA A 138 7.38 -2.25 -8.52
C ALA A 138 8.50 -2.47 -7.50
N LEU A 139 9.47 -1.54 -7.47
CA LEU A 139 10.56 -1.52 -6.52
C LEU A 139 10.86 -0.06 -6.18
N ASP A 140 10.81 0.31 -4.91
CA ASP A 140 11.05 1.67 -4.44
C ASP A 140 10.16 2.71 -5.15
N SER A 141 8.88 2.35 -5.30
CA SER A 141 7.85 3.12 -5.99
C SER A 141 6.68 3.49 -5.08
N PHE A 142 5.99 4.57 -5.40
CA PHE A 142 4.72 4.94 -4.78
C PHE A 142 3.56 4.71 -5.74
N ILE A 143 2.54 3.97 -5.31
CA ILE A 143 1.42 3.57 -6.14
C ILE A 143 0.11 3.95 -5.47
N VAL A 144 -0.78 4.63 -6.20
CA VAL A 144 -2.13 4.96 -5.76
C VAL A 144 -3.15 4.45 -6.77
N ILE A 145 -4.08 3.60 -6.33
CA ILE A 145 -5.16 3.06 -7.15
C ILE A 145 -6.48 3.69 -6.70
N ASN A 146 -6.98 4.67 -7.47
CA ASN A 146 -8.30 5.26 -7.22
C ASN A 146 -9.40 4.53 -7.99
N SER A 147 -9.08 4.04 -9.19
CA SER A 147 -9.92 3.17 -10.03
C SER A 147 -9.06 2.47 -11.08
N GLY A 148 -9.58 1.42 -11.73
CA GLY A 148 -8.78 0.57 -12.62
C GLY A 148 -7.83 -0.34 -11.83
N GLY A 149 -6.57 -0.47 -12.26
CA GLY A 149 -5.53 -1.10 -11.45
C GLY A 149 -4.63 -2.10 -12.18
N TYR A 150 -4.10 -3.08 -11.45
CA TYR A 150 -3.11 -4.01 -11.98
C TYR A 150 -3.73 -5.32 -12.49
N GLY A 151 -3.14 -5.84 -13.57
CA GLY A 151 -3.34 -7.20 -14.03
C GLY A 151 -2.79 -8.25 -13.07
N ARG A 152 -2.76 -9.50 -13.50
CA ARG A 152 -2.38 -10.65 -12.67
C ARG A 152 -0.89 -10.67 -12.38
N GLY A 153 -0.48 -11.31 -11.29
CA GLY A 153 0.93 -11.55 -10.99
C GLY A 153 1.72 -10.28 -10.68
N PHE A 154 1.05 -9.21 -10.24
CA PHE A 154 1.74 -7.98 -9.85
C PHE A 154 2.63 -8.24 -8.62
N THR A 155 3.90 -7.86 -8.70
CA THR A 155 4.87 -8.00 -7.60
C THR A 155 5.30 -6.63 -7.06
N ALA A 156 5.07 -6.40 -5.77
CA ALA A 156 5.55 -5.24 -5.02
C ALA A 156 6.79 -5.62 -4.21
N GLY A 157 7.94 -5.03 -4.53
CA GLY A 157 9.22 -5.26 -3.86
C GLY A 157 9.56 -4.21 -2.81
N ALA A 158 10.81 -4.26 -2.34
CA ALA A 158 11.33 -3.38 -1.30
C ALA A 158 11.07 -1.90 -1.58
N GLY A 159 10.74 -1.14 -0.52
CA GLY A 159 10.46 0.30 -0.59
C GLY A 159 9.16 0.67 -1.31
N THR A 160 8.43 -0.31 -1.86
CA THR A 160 7.17 -0.03 -2.54
C THR A 160 6.06 0.25 -1.55
N GLN A 161 5.34 1.35 -1.77
CA GLN A 161 4.14 1.73 -1.01
C GLN A 161 2.94 1.75 -1.95
N ILE A 162 1.88 1.02 -1.59
CA ILE A 162 0.65 0.90 -2.39
C ILE A 162 -0.54 1.34 -1.55
N THR A 163 -1.34 2.26 -2.08
CA THR A 163 -2.63 2.65 -1.52
C THR A 163 -3.75 2.34 -2.51
N ILE A 164 -4.72 1.53 -2.08
CA ILE A 164 -5.89 1.14 -2.87
C ILE A 164 -7.12 1.81 -2.27
N ASN A 165 -7.64 2.83 -2.96
CA ASN A 165 -8.86 3.55 -2.59
C ASN A 165 -10.09 2.99 -3.34
N GLY A 166 -9.86 2.40 -4.52
CA GLY A 166 -10.85 1.77 -5.37
C GLY A 166 -10.17 0.92 -6.44
N GLY A 167 -10.92 0.40 -7.41
CA GLY A 167 -10.35 -0.50 -8.42
C GLY A 167 -9.82 -1.79 -7.79
N GLY A 168 -8.71 -2.32 -8.31
CA GLY A 168 -8.10 -3.51 -7.71
C GLY A 168 -6.78 -4.00 -8.28
N ILE A 169 -6.28 -5.06 -7.66
CA ILE A 169 -5.15 -5.85 -8.14
C ILE A 169 -5.68 -7.25 -8.43
N SER A 170 -5.45 -7.72 -9.65
CA SER A 170 -5.91 -9.04 -10.09
C SER A 170 -5.07 -10.17 -9.47
N ASN A 171 -5.47 -11.41 -9.76
CA ASN A 171 -4.99 -12.64 -9.12
C ASN A 171 -3.46 -12.75 -9.05
N GLY A 172 -2.95 -13.27 -7.93
CA GLY A 172 -1.53 -13.59 -7.76
C GLY A 172 -0.67 -12.39 -7.38
N PHE A 173 -1.27 -11.41 -6.70
CA PHE A 173 -0.52 -10.30 -6.09
C PHE A 173 0.53 -10.83 -5.11
N THR A 174 1.77 -10.35 -5.22
CA THR A 174 2.85 -10.72 -4.29
C THR A 174 3.53 -9.48 -3.71
N ALA A 175 3.59 -9.37 -2.38
CA ALA A 175 4.31 -8.33 -1.65
C ALA A 175 5.54 -8.91 -0.94
N ILE A 176 6.74 -8.40 -1.21
CA ILE A 176 8.01 -8.92 -0.68
C ILE A 176 8.93 -7.82 -0.17
N ASN A 177 9.85 -8.21 0.72
CA ASN A 177 11.01 -7.40 1.13
C ASN A 177 10.64 -6.04 1.75
N GLY A 178 9.58 -5.98 2.57
CA GLY A 178 9.20 -4.72 3.23
C GLY A 178 8.28 -3.83 2.41
N ALA A 179 7.54 -4.39 1.45
CA ALA A 179 6.48 -3.64 0.78
C ALA A 179 5.34 -3.31 1.75
N GLU A 180 4.77 -2.11 1.61
CA GLU A 180 3.66 -1.65 2.45
C GLU A 180 2.41 -1.44 1.58
N ILE A 181 1.32 -2.11 1.96
CA ILE A 181 0.06 -2.10 1.22
C ILE A 181 -1.05 -1.63 2.15
N THR A 182 -1.83 -0.66 1.69
CA THR A 182 -3.01 -0.16 2.38
C THR A 182 -4.23 -0.27 1.47
N VAL A 183 -5.24 -1.01 1.93
CA VAL A 183 -6.53 -1.20 1.27
C VAL A 183 -7.58 -0.40 2.04
N ASN A 184 -7.93 0.78 1.52
CA ASN A 184 -9.03 1.61 2.04
C ASN A 184 -10.36 1.26 1.36
N GLY A 185 -10.29 0.77 0.12
CA GLY A 185 -11.41 0.33 -0.70
C GLY A 185 -10.91 -0.55 -1.83
N GLY A 186 -11.76 -0.86 -2.80
CA GLY A 186 -11.40 -1.73 -3.93
C GLY A 186 -11.16 -3.18 -3.50
N VAL A 187 -10.46 -3.94 -4.36
CA VAL A 187 -10.29 -5.38 -4.21
C VAL A 187 -8.87 -5.83 -4.56
N ILE A 188 -8.26 -6.63 -3.70
CA ILE A 188 -7.17 -7.54 -4.10
C ILE A 188 -7.82 -8.91 -4.31
N THR A 189 -7.81 -9.42 -5.53
CA THR A 189 -8.48 -10.68 -5.84
C THR A 189 -7.67 -11.88 -5.33
N ASP A 190 -8.13 -13.09 -5.65
CA ASP A 190 -7.59 -14.35 -5.16
C ASP A 190 -6.04 -14.51 -5.21
N PHE A 191 -5.54 -15.32 -4.28
CA PHE A 191 -4.13 -15.75 -4.18
C PHE A 191 -3.14 -14.61 -3.90
N ALA A 192 -3.54 -13.64 -3.09
CA ALA A 192 -2.59 -12.65 -2.58
C ALA A 192 -1.56 -13.30 -1.65
N GLU A 193 -0.28 -13.01 -1.84
CA GLU A 193 0.81 -13.46 -0.98
C GLU A 193 1.56 -12.26 -0.40
N VAL A 194 1.63 -12.18 0.93
CA VAL A 194 2.37 -11.15 1.66
C VAL A 194 3.50 -11.84 2.40
N ARG A 195 4.75 -11.53 2.04
CA ARG A 195 5.94 -12.23 2.53
C ARG A 195 6.75 -11.39 3.50
N SER A 196 7.86 -11.97 3.94
CA SER A 196 8.64 -11.50 5.07
C SER A 196 8.99 -10.01 5.00
N GLY A 197 8.74 -9.33 6.11
CA GLY A 197 8.97 -7.89 6.29
C GLY A 197 7.87 -7.00 5.70
N SER A 198 7.03 -7.51 4.79
CA SER A 198 5.95 -6.72 4.20
C SER A 198 4.77 -6.57 5.17
N THR A 199 3.99 -5.49 4.97
CA THR A 199 2.80 -5.18 5.76
C THR A 199 1.59 -4.98 4.85
N LEU A 200 0.49 -5.66 5.17
CA LEU A 200 -0.82 -5.45 4.56
C LEU A 200 -1.78 -4.86 5.59
N ASN A 201 -2.28 -3.66 5.33
CA ASN A 201 -3.30 -2.98 6.12
C ASN A 201 -4.62 -2.99 5.35
N VAL A 202 -5.65 -3.61 5.92
CA VAL A 202 -7.01 -3.66 5.38
C VAL A 202 -7.90 -2.79 6.28
N ALA A 203 -8.14 -1.56 5.82
CA ALA A 203 -8.96 -0.55 6.47
C ALA A 203 -10.35 -0.37 5.81
N GLY A 204 -10.60 -1.14 4.76
CA GLY A 204 -11.85 -1.20 3.99
C GLY A 204 -11.66 -2.14 2.80
N GLY A 205 -12.58 -2.12 1.84
CA GLY A 205 -12.49 -2.96 0.65
C GLY A 205 -12.49 -4.47 0.96
N ALA A 206 -11.88 -5.25 0.06
CA ALA A 206 -11.74 -6.69 0.21
C ALA A 206 -10.37 -7.21 -0.23
N VAL A 207 -9.87 -8.21 0.47
CA VAL A 207 -8.92 -9.19 -0.06
C VAL A 207 -9.72 -10.46 -0.24
N GLU A 208 -9.80 -11.00 -1.44
CA GLU A 208 -10.61 -12.18 -1.74
C GLU A 208 -9.95 -13.46 -1.20
N ARG A 209 -10.06 -14.58 -1.91
CA ARG A 209 -9.74 -15.89 -1.33
C ARG A 209 -8.24 -16.12 -1.29
N GLN A 210 -7.84 -16.98 -0.37
CA GLN A 210 -6.51 -17.56 -0.29
C GLN A 210 -5.40 -16.52 -0.13
N LEU A 211 -5.66 -15.49 0.69
CA LEU A 211 -4.59 -14.66 1.23
C LEU A 211 -3.60 -15.54 2.00
N ARG A 212 -2.30 -15.40 1.73
CA ARG A 212 -1.23 -16.08 2.45
C ARG A 212 -0.23 -15.08 3.00
N ALA A 213 -0.01 -15.12 4.31
CA ALA A 213 0.98 -14.30 4.99
C ALA A 213 2.16 -15.17 5.46
N PHE A 214 3.39 -14.86 5.06
CA PHE A 214 4.61 -15.58 5.45
C PHE A 214 5.61 -14.63 6.08
N GLY A 215 5.80 -14.65 7.40
CA GLY A 215 6.70 -13.70 8.06
C GLY A 215 6.26 -12.23 7.94
N ALA A 216 5.00 -12.00 7.58
CA ALA A 216 4.43 -10.70 7.25
C ALA A 216 3.50 -10.18 8.35
N THR A 217 3.21 -8.88 8.34
CA THR A 217 2.18 -8.30 9.21
C THR A 217 0.89 -8.08 8.42
N VAL A 218 -0.23 -8.59 8.92
CA VAL A 218 -1.57 -8.32 8.39
C VAL A 218 -2.39 -7.62 9.46
N ASN A 219 -2.86 -6.41 9.17
CA ASN A 219 -3.72 -5.62 10.04
C ASN A 219 -5.10 -5.49 9.40
N LEU A 220 -6.14 -5.99 10.05
CA LEU A 220 -7.53 -5.88 9.61
C LEU A 220 -8.30 -5.01 10.60
N SER A 221 -8.63 -3.78 10.20
CA SER A 221 -9.43 -2.85 11.02
C SER A 221 -10.85 -2.66 10.50
N ALA A 222 -11.09 -2.90 9.21
CA ALA A 222 -12.40 -2.93 8.57
C ALA A 222 -12.29 -3.63 7.20
N GLY A 223 -13.39 -3.79 6.47
CA GLY A 223 -13.40 -4.54 5.20
C GLY A 223 -13.47 -6.05 5.42
N ALA A 224 -13.06 -6.81 4.40
CA ALA A 224 -13.17 -8.27 4.42
C ALA A 224 -11.90 -8.98 3.93
N ILE A 225 -11.59 -10.12 4.54
CA ILE A 225 -10.68 -11.14 4.01
C ILE A 225 -11.51 -12.38 3.67
N GLY A 226 -11.35 -12.88 2.45
CA GLY A 226 -12.10 -14.01 1.91
C GLY A 226 -11.67 -15.36 2.48
N GLU A 227 -12.24 -16.42 1.90
CA GLU A 227 -12.04 -17.80 2.35
C GLU A 227 -10.58 -18.25 2.25
N GLY A 228 -10.14 -19.07 3.20
CA GLY A 228 -8.85 -19.75 3.12
C GLY A 228 -7.65 -18.86 3.42
N PHE A 229 -7.83 -17.86 4.29
CA PHE A 229 -6.73 -17.07 4.81
C PHE A 229 -5.73 -17.96 5.57
N GLY A 230 -4.47 -17.97 5.14
CA GLY A 230 -3.38 -18.67 5.80
C GLY A 230 -2.36 -17.71 6.40
N ALA A 231 -2.13 -17.76 7.70
CA ALA A 231 -1.06 -17.03 8.39
C ALA A 231 0.04 -18.01 8.83
N PHE A 232 1.14 -18.00 8.08
CA PHE A 232 2.25 -18.93 8.16
C PHE A 232 3.46 -18.37 8.90
N THR A 233 4.34 -19.29 9.31
CA THR A 233 5.47 -19.09 10.22
C THR A 233 6.06 -17.67 10.18
N GLY A 234 6.03 -17.03 11.36
CA GLY A 234 6.56 -15.68 11.57
C GLY A 234 5.58 -14.56 11.21
N ALA A 235 4.39 -14.89 10.70
CA ALA A 235 3.36 -13.88 10.48
C ALA A 235 2.81 -13.31 11.80
N ALA A 236 2.36 -12.07 11.74
CA ALA A 236 1.61 -11.42 12.80
C ALA A 236 0.30 -10.89 12.22
N VAL A 237 -0.83 -11.41 12.72
CA VAL A 237 -2.16 -10.98 12.30
C VAL A 237 -2.82 -10.21 13.44
N ASN A 238 -3.27 -8.99 13.17
CA ASN A 238 -3.99 -8.15 14.11
C ASN A 238 -5.38 -7.85 13.54
N ILE A 239 -6.44 -8.30 14.23
CA ILE A 239 -7.83 -8.11 13.84
C ILE A 239 -8.49 -7.20 14.88
N THR A 240 -8.83 -5.98 14.51
CA THR A 240 -9.52 -5.01 15.39
C THR A 240 -10.92 -4.64 14.89
N GLY A 241 -11.35 -5.23 13.77
CA GLY A 241 -12.63 -5.00 13.11
C GLY A 241 -12.72 -5.79 11.81
N GLY A 242 -13.73 -5.51 10.98
CA GLY A 242 -13.93 -6.19 9.70
C GLY A 242 -14.42 -7.64 9.83
N SER A 243 -14.29 -8.40 8.75
CA SER A 243 -14.72 -9.81 8.69
C SER A 243 -13.67 -10.71 8.05
N VAL A 244 -13.39 -11.85 8.65
CA VAL A 244 -12.62 -12.95 8.05
C VAL A 244 -13.57 -14.10 7.73
N SER A 245 -13.59 -14.53 6.48
CA SER A 245 -14.43 -15.64 6.03
C SER A 245 -13.87 -17.00 6.50
N ALA A 246 -14.58 -18.08 6.15
CA ALA A 246 -14.26 -19.42 6.62
C ALA A 246 -12.86 -19.90 6.23
N GLY A 247 -12.33 -20.85 7.02
CA GLY A 247 -11.07 -21.52 6.72
C GLY A 247 -9.84 -20.66 7.02
N PHE A 248 -9.92 -19.76 8.00
CA PHE A 248 -8.73 -19.06 8.51
C PHE A 248 -7.85 -20.03 9.29
N SER A 249 -6.67 -20.34 8.76
CA SER A 249 -5.68 -21.21 9.41
C SER A 249 -4.40 -20.45 9.77
N THR A 250 -3.83 -20.76 10.93
CA THR A 250 -2.60 -20.11 11.41
C THR A 250 -1.67 -21.07 12.14
N ASP A 251 -0.37 -20.99 11.87
CA ASP A 251 0.72 -21.58 12.66
C ASP A 251 1.52 -20.48 13.42
N SER A 252 0.94 -19.29 13.52
CA SER A 252 1.63 -18.02 13.80
C SER A 252 0.94 -17.24 14.92
N ARG A 253 1.26 -15.94 15.07
CA ARG A 253 0.64 -15.09 16.08
C ARG A 253 -0.59 -14.38 15.52
N VAL A 254 -1.72 -14.53 16.20
CA VAL A 254 -2.97 -13.82 15.89
C VAL A 254 -3.46 -13.10 17.15
N THR A 255 -3.74 -11.81 17.03
CA THR A 255 -4.41 -11.01 18.06
C THR A 255 -5.77 -10.58 17.52
N ILE A 256 -6.84 -10.91 18.26
CA ILE A 256 -8.23 -10.63 17.89
C ILE A 256 -8.82 -9.72 18.97
N ALA A 257 -9.24 -8.53 18.57
CA ALA A 257 -9.80 -7.50 19.43
C ALA A 257 -11.16 -6.98 18.94
N GLY A 258 -11.59 -7.41 17.75
CA GLY A 258 -12.88 -7.03 17.20
C GLY A 258 -13.21 -7.74 15.90
N GLY A 259 -14.30 -7.31 15.27
CA GLY A 259 -14.78 -7.85 14.00
C GLY A 259 -15.49 -9.20 14.12
N SER A 260 -15.57 -9.93 13.01
CA SER A 260 -16.11 -11.29 12.96
C SER A 260 -15.16 -12.25 12.26
N ILE A 261 -15.14 -13.50 12.72
CA ILE A 261 -14.43 -14.61 12.12
C ILE A 261 -15.47 -15.71 11.92
N ALA A 262 -15.61 -16.20 10.69
CA ALA A 262 -16.51 -17.31 10.39
C ALA A 262 -15.91 -18.66 10.81
N ASP A 263 -16.75 -19.68 10.82
CA ASP A 263 -16.38 -21.05 11.19
C ASP A 263 -15.17 -21.60 10.42
N GLY A 264 -14.50 -22.57 11.04
CA GLY A 264 -13.33 -23.22 10.46
C GLY A 264 -12.04 -22.49 10.78
N PHE A 265 -12.02 -21.73 11.89
CA PHE A 265 -10.79 -21.16 12.41
C PHE A 265 -9.88 -22.27 12.91
N SER A 266 -8.64 -22.31 12.44
CA SER A 266 -7.70 -23.40 12.70
C SER A 266 -6.39 -22.86 13.28
N ALA A 267 -6.24 -22.97 14.60
CA ALA A 267 -5.00 -22.72 15.31
C ALA A 267 -4.14 -23.99 15.32
N LEU A 268 -3.11 -24.00 14.47
CA LEU A 268 -2.19 -25.12 14.29
C LEU A 268 -1.15 -25.19 15.42
N MET A 269 -0.38 -26.27 15.42
CA MET A 269 0.74 -26.51 16.33
C MET A 269 1.62 -25.26 16.52
N ASP A 270 1.92 -24.96 17.79
CA ASP A 270 2.79 -23.87 18.24
C ASP A 270 2.31 -22.45 17.86
N SER A 271 1.11 -22.30 17.29
CA SER A 271 0.47 -21.00 17.10
C SER A 271 0.10 -20.33 18.43
N ARG A 272 -0.02 -19.01 18.41
CA ARG A 272 -0.49 -18.22 19.55
C ARG A 272 -1.65 -17.33 19.14
N VAL A 273 -2.80 -17.59 19.74
CA VAL A 273 -4.01 -16.79 19.57
C VAL A 273 -4.28 -16.01 20.85
N GLU A 274 -4.44 -14.71 20.72
CA GLU A 274 -4.69 -13.78 21.82
C GLU A 274 -6.01 -13.05 21.59
N LEU A 275 -6.96 -13.20 22.51
CA LEU A 275 -8.24 -12.49 22.50
C LEU A 275 -8.19 -11.28 23.44
N LEU A 276 -8.55 -10.10 22.92
CA LEU A 276 -8.83 -8.91 23.70
C LEU A 276 -10.34 -8.81 23.88
N VAL A 277 -10.81 -9.02 25.10
CA VAL A 277 -12.24 -9.20 25.41
C VAL A 277 -12.73 -8.20 26.45
N GLN A 278 -14.04 -7.96 26.46
CA GLN A 278 -14.78 -7.37 27.58
C GLN A 278 -15.28 -8.44 28.56
N GLY A 279 -15.54 -9.65 28.06
CA GLY A 279 -15.95 -10.80 28.84
C GLY A 279 -15.92 -12.08 28.01
N LEU A 280 -15.87 -13.24 28.68
CA LEU A 280 -15.94 -14.53 28.02
C LEU A 280 -16.66 -15.57 28.89
N SER A 281 -17.31 -16.53 28.24
CA SER A 281 -17.90 -17.73 28.84
C SER A 281 -17.38 -19.00 28.13
N ILE A 282 -17.39 -20.11 28.86
CA ILE A 282 -17.13 -21.44 28.31
C ILE A 282 -18.32 -22.32 28.69
N ASP A 283 -18.97 -22.91 27.70
CA ASP A 283 -20.20 -23.71 27.84
C ASP A 283 -21.29 -22.96 28.64
N GLY A 284 -21.45 -21.66 28.35
CA GLY A 284 -22.37 -20.75 29.02
C GLY A 284 -21.97 -20.33 30.44
N ALA A 285 -20.88 -20.87 31.00
CA ALA A 285 -20.38 -20.48 32.32
C ALA A 285 -19.40 -19.29 32.20
N PRO A 286 -19.64 -18.14 32.87
CA PRO A 286 -18.74 -17.00 32.82
C PRO A 286 -17.35 -17.32 33.38
N VAL A 287 -16.31 -16.80 32.74
CA VAL A 287 -14.92 -16.95 33.19
C VAL A 287 -14.40 -15.64 33.75
N ALA A 288 -13.90 -15.67 34.98
CA ALA A 288 -13.34 -14.50 35.63
C ALA A 288 -11.99 -14.09 35.00
N LEU A 289 -11.89 -12.84 34.59
CA LEU A 289 -10.66 -12.24 34.08
C LEU A 289 -10.18 -11.15 35.03
N THR A 290 -8.87 -11.07 35.23
CA THR A 290 -8.24 -10.00 36.03
C THR A 290 -7.59 -8.99 35.07
N PRO A 291 -7.88 -7.68 35.19
CA PRO A 291 -7.28 -6.66 34.33
C PRO A 291 -5.75 -6.75 34.30
N GLY A 292 -5.17 -6.75 33.10
CA GLY A 292 -3.72 -6.84 32.90
C GLY A 292 -3.13 -8.25 33.03
N GLN A 293 -3.91 -9.26 33.43
CA GLN A 293 -3.49 -10.66 33.47
C GLN A 293 -3.95 -11.41 32.23
N GLU A 294 -3.06 -12.24 31.68
CA GLU A 294 -3.36 -13.19 30.62
C GLU A 294 -3.93 -14.48 31.22
N LEU A 295 -5.10 -14.91 30.74
CA LEU A 295 -5.69 -16.21 31.05
C LEU A 295 -5.39 -17.17 29.90
N VAL A 296 -4.75 -18.31 30.20
CA VAL A 296 -4.57 -19.40 29.24
C VAL A 296 -5.82 -20.29 29.26
N ILE A 297 -6.42 -20.49 28.08
CA ILE A 297 -7.61 -21.33 27.89
C ILE A 297 -7.15 -22.73 27.50
N THR A 298 -7.24 -23.67 28.44
CA THR A 298 -6.80 -25.07 28.26
C THR A 298 -7.94 -26.01 27.88
N GLN A 299 -9.19 -25.55 27.94
CA GLN A 299 -10.37 -26.32 27.58
C GLN A 299 -10.32 -26.72 26.11
N ARG A 300 -10.68 -27.98 25.83
CA ARG A 300 -10.73 -28.58 24.50
C ARG A 300 -11.84 -29.64 24.50
N GLY A 301 -12.05 -30.28 23.35
CA GLY A 301 -13.00 -31.39 23.20
C GLY A 301 -14.41 -30.92 22.83
N GLY A 302 -14.52 -29.82 22.09
CA GLY A 302 -15.79 -29.30 21.60
C GLY A 302 -16.52 -28.36 22.56
N ALA A 303 -15.85 -27.92 23.63
CA ALA A 303 -16.37 -26.86 24.49
C ALA A 303 -16.62 -25.58 23.66
N LEU A 304 -17.74 -24.92 23.91
CA LEU A 304 -18.10 -23.67 23.25
C LEU A 304 -17.50 -22.50 24.02
N LEU A 305 -16.55 -21.79 23.41
CA LEU A 305 -16.08 -20.50 23.90
C LEU A 305 -16.94 -19.41 23.28
N GLU A 306 -17.44 -18.50 24.10
CA GLU A 306 -18.16 -17.31 23.66
C GLU A 306 -17.46 -16.09 24.27
N ALA A 307 -17.26 -15.05 23.48
CA ALA A 307 -16.57 -13.84 23.91
C ALA A 307 -17.24 -12.59 23.35
N THR A 308 -17.31 -11.55 24.18
CA THR A 308 -17.51 -10.18 23.71
C THR A 308 -16.14 -9.54 23.56
N LEU A 309 -15.75 -9.20 22.33
CA LEU A 309 -14.46 -8.63 22.00
C LEU A 309 -14.34 -7.17 22.46
N ALA A 310 -13.13 -6.61 22.38
CA ALA A 310 -12.83 -5.26 22.86
C ALA A 310 -13.67 -4.17 22.17
N ASP A 311 -13.97 -4.33 20.88
CA ASP A 311 -14.85 -3.44 20.11
C ASP A 311 -16.36 -3.66 20.38
N GLY A 312 -16.71 -4.64 21.21
CA GLY A 312 -18.08 -5.02 21.54
C GLY A 312 -18.71 -6.04 20.58
N SER A 313 -17.99 -6.49 19.55
CA SER A 313 -18.47 -7.57 18.68
C SER A 313 -18.49 -8.91 19.42
N PHE A 314 -19.28 -9.84 18.91
CA PHE A 314 -19.37 -11.19 19.44
C PHE A 314 -18.49 -12.15 18.62
N LEU A 315 -17.86 -13.08 19.32
CA LEU A 315 -17.06 -14.16 18.75
C LEU A 315 -17.41 -15.45 19.49
N ASP A 316 -17.57 -16.53 18.75
CA ASP A 316 -17.62 -17.87 19.32
C ASP A 316 -16.62 -18.80 18.62
N PHE A 317 -16.14 -19.79 19.37
CA PHE A 317 -15.30 -20.86 18.86
C PHE A 317 -15.70 -22.19 19.47
N THR A 318 -15.77 -23.23 18.64
CA THR A 318 -15.85 -24.61 19.14
C THR A 318 -14.43 -25.15 19.36
N LEU A 319 -14.03 -25.39 20.62
CA LEU A 319 -12.67 -25.74 20.99
C LEU A 319 -12.33 -27.23 20.70
N ASN A 320 -12.37 -27.64 19.43
CA ASN A 320 -12.03 -29.01 19.02
C ASN A 320 -10.52 -29.25 19.02
N SER A 321 -10.09 -30.39 19.56
CA SER A 321 -8.69 -30.85 19.48
C SER A 321 -8.43 -31.85 18.35
N VAL A 322 -9.47 -32.18 17.57
CA VAL A 322 -9.41 -33.05 16.39
C VAL A 322 -9.94 -32.23 15.21
N PRO A 323 -9.23 -32.19 14.08
CA PRO A 323 -9.69 -31.40 12.94
C PRO A 323 -10.98 -31.99 12.38
N ILE A 324 -12.05 -31.19 12.35
CA ILE A 324 -13.33 -31.50 11.73
C ILE A 324 -13.55 -30.46 10.63
N PHE A 325 -13.88 -30.92 9.42
CA PHE A 325 -14.05 -30.02 8.28
C PHE A 325 -15.18 -29.01 8.54
N GLY A 326 -14.88 -27.73 8.33
CA GLY A 326 -15.83 -26.63 8.52
C GLY A 326 -16.12 -26.27 9.98
N GLN A 327 -15.40 -26.84 10.95
CA GLN A 327 -15.47 -26.45 12.36
C GLN A 327 -14.14 -25.90 12.83
N ASP A 328 -14.16 -25.14 13.92
CA ASP A 328 -12.92 -24.62 14.49
C ASP A 328 -12.06 -25.76 15.04
N PHE A 329 -10.75 -25.54 15.02
CA PHE A 329 -9.74 -26.49 15.46
C PHE A 329 -8.64 -25.76 16.21
N PHE A 330 -8.29 -26.29 17.37
CA PHE A 330 -7.20 -25.82 18.20
C PHE A 330 -6.31 -27.01 18.54
N ASP A 331 -5.13 -27.08 17.90
CA ASP A 331 -4.12 -28.07 18.23
C ASP A 331 -3.81 -28.02 19.74
N ILE A 332 -3.52 -29.17 20.35
CA ILE A 332 -3.22 -29.23 21.79
C ILE A 332 -1.97 -28.42 22.17
N ARG A 333 -1.10 -28.12 21.20
CA ARG A 333 0.08 -27.26 21.34
C ARG A 333 -0.17 -25.80 20.94
N ALA A 334 -1.32 -25.49 20.35
CA ALA A 334 -1.71 -24.11 20.13
C ALA A 334 -2.03 -23.43 21.47
N THR A 335 -1.49 -22.24 21.68
CA THR A 335 -1.78 -21.45 22.88
C THR A 335 -2.92 -20.47 22.56
N LEU A 336 -4.07 -20.68 23.22
CA LEU A 336 -5.17 -19.73 23.21
C LEU A 336 -5.20 -18.98 24.54
N THR A 337 -5.18 -17.66 24.46
CA THR A 337 -5.19 -16.78 25.63
C THR A 337 -6.23 -15.70 25.49
N ALA A 338 -6.74 -15.22 26.62
CA ALA A 338 -7.63 -14.08 26.69
C ALA A 338 -7.14 -13.09 27.74
N ARG A 339 -7.30 -11.80 27.47
CA ARG A 339 -7.11 -10.75 28.46
C ARG A 339 -8.19 -9.69 28.33
N LEU A 340 -8.53 -9.05 29.43
CA LEU A 340 -9.39 -7.87 29.38
C LEU A 340 -8.69 -6.80 28.55
N ALA A 341 -9.42 -6.22 27.60
CA ALA A 341 -9.01 -4.99 26.97
C ALA A 341 -8.89 -3.94 28.09
N GLY A 342 -7.66 -3.62 28.51
CA GLY A 342 -7.44 -2.48 29.40
C GLY A 342 -8.13 -1.28 28.76
N THR A 343 -8.80 -0.44 29.56
CA THR A 343 -9.68 0.64 29.09
C THR A 343 -9.13 1.28 27.82
N ILE A 344 -9.60 0.83 26.66
CA ILE A 344 -9.20 1.42 25.39
C ILE A 344 -9.89 2.76 25.46
N PRO A 345 -9.16 3.89 25.53
CA PRO A 345 -9.81 5.19 25.51
C PRO A 345 -10.72 5.18 24.27
N ALA A 346 -12.01 5.40 24.48
CA ALA A 346 -13.02 5.27 23.43
C ALA A 346 -12.51 5.95 22.16
N PRO A 347 -12.67 5.36 20.96
CA PRO A 347 -12.22 5.98 19.72
C PRO A 347 -12.91 7.36 19.57
N GLY A 348 -12.18 8.43 19.91
CA GLY A 348 -12.71 9.79 20.09
C GLY A 348 -12.30 10.51 21.38
N ALA A 349 -11.78 9.79 22.38
CA ALA A 349 -11.24 10.33 23.63
C ALA A 349 -9.74 10.64 23.57
N ALA A 350 -9.20 10.84 22.36
CA ALA A 350 -7.91 11.52 22.23
C ALA A 350 -8.11 12.95 22.78
N PRO A 351 -7.36 13.38 23.80
CA PRO A 351 -7.43 14.77 24.21
C PRO A 351 -7.02 15.63 23.02
N LEU A 352 -7.91 16.53 22.62
CA LEU A 352 -7.67 17.62 21.68
C LEU A 352 -6.62 18.56 22.30
N LEU A 353 -5.37 18.11 22.35
CA LEU A 353 -4.24 18.83 22.92
C LEU A 353 -3.27 19.17 21.77
N LEU A 354 -3.22 20.47 21.47
CA LEU A 354 -2.33 21.24 20.56
C LEU A 354 -2.80 21.52 19.13
N ALA A 355 -3.24 22.77 18.92
CA ALA A 355 -2.63 23.70 17.96
C ALA A 355 -2.90 25.17 18.37
N ALA A 356 -2.24 25.64 19.43
CA ALA A 356 -2.21 27.07 19.78
C ALA A 356 -0.81 27.47 20.26
N ALA A 357 0.21 27.35 19.41
CA ALA A 357 1.51 27.99 19.61
C ALA A 357 2.37 27.92 18.33
N CYS A 358 2.18 28.89 17.42
CA CYS A 358 3.26 29.44 16.57
C CYS A 358 2.75 30.66 15.78
N ALA A 359 2.27 31.68 16.48
CA ALA A 359 2.21 33.03 15.93
C ALA A 359 3.58 33.68 16.16
N ALA A 360 4.50 33.49 15.22
CA ALA A 360 5.74 34.25 15.19
C ALA A 360 5.44 35.72 14.85
N PRO A 361 6.01 36.70 15.57
CA PRO A 361 5.80 38.11 15.26
C PRO A 361 6.49 38.49 13.94
N ARG A 362 5.70 38.92 12.95
CA ARG A 362 6.15 39.59 11.73
C ARG A 362 6.95 40.85 12.12
N ARG A 363 8.27 40.85 11.90
CA ARG A 363 9.10 42.07 11.98
C ARG A 363 8.60 43.09 10.95
N ARG A 364 8.09 44.24 11.41
CA ARG A 364 7.89 45.44 10.58
C ARG A 364 9.25 45.94 10.09
N ARG A 365 9.42 46.03 8.77
CA ARG A 365 10.46 46.89 8.17
C ARG A 365 9.97 48.34 8.26
N THR A 366 10.75 49.21 8.90
CA THR A 366 10.64 50.66 8.77
C THR A 366 11.19 51.09 7.41
N PRO A 367 10.55 52.04 6.72
CA PRO A 367 11.09 52.65 5.51
C PRO A 367 12.19 53.67 5.86
N ALA A 368 13.20 53.75 5.01
CA ALA A 368 14.11 54.88 4.87
C ALA A 368 13.75 55.63 3.59
#